data_AF-A0A7V5V679-F1
#
_entry.id   AF-A0A7V5V679-F1
#
_cell.length_a   1.000
_cell.length_b   1.000
_cell.length_c   1.000
_cell.angle_alpha   90.00
_cell.angle_beta   90.00
_cell.angle_gamma   90.00
#
_symmetry.space_group_name_H-M   'P 1'
#
loop_
_entity.id
_entity.type
_entity.pdbx_description
1 polymer ?
#
loop_
_entity_poly.entity_id
_entity_poly.type
_entity_poly.pdbx_seq_one_letter_code
_entity_poly.pdbx_strand_id
1 'polypeptide(L)'
;MMLTALHKIAERKIEQAIAEGKGPDLSHWKNKPLPEDEMKNVPPDLRIAYKMLKNSGYIPEELALHKEIVRTEELLAHATDEQEKYKQLKKLNYLKFKLECNRGRPLYIDEESPYYGKIVDKAK
;
A
#
# COMPACT_ATOMS: atom_id res chain seq x y z
N MET A 1 6.19 -20.21 21.63
CA MET A 1 7.39 -20.37 22.49
C MET A 1 8.71 -19.88 21.86
N MET A 2 8.91 -19.87 20.53
CA MET A 2 10.19 -19.37 19.95
C MET A 2 10.41 -17.84 20.08
N LEU A 3 9.36 -17.02 20.21
CA LEU A 3 9.53 -15.57 20.38
C LEU A 3 10.19 -15.14 21.71
N THR A 4 10.14 -15.97 22.76
CA THR A 4 10.60 -15.57 24.10
C THR A 4 12.11 -15.55 24.24
N ALA A 5 12.82 -16.45 23.54
CA ALA A 5 14.28 -16.50 23.58
C ALA A 5 14.91 -15.27 22.91
N LEU A 6 14.42 -14.88 21.72
CA LEU A 6 14.86 -13.68 21.03
C LEU A 6 14.54 -12.41 21.84
N HIS A 7 13.36 -12.34 22.46
CA HIS A 7 12.99 -11.23 23.33
C HIS A 7 13.97 -11.09 24.50
N LYS A 8 14.27 -12.18 25.21
CA LYS A 8 15.21 -12.19 26.33
C LYS A 8 16.63 -11.79 25.92
N ILE A 9 17.08 -12.19 24.73
CA ILE A 9 18.40 -11.81 24.21
C ILE A 9 18.43 -10.32 23.84
N ALA A 10 17.38 -9.82 23.20
CA ALA A 10 17.25 -8.41 22.85
C ALA A 10 17.22 -7.53 24.11
N GLU A 11 16.43 -7.91 25.11
CA GLU A 11 16.29 -7.18 26.38
C GLU A 11 17.63 -7.09 27.13
N ARG A 12 18.34 -8.22 27.28
CA ARG A 12 19.67 -8.22 27.89
C ARG A 12 20.66 -7.33 27.15
N LYS A 13 20.63 -7.32 25.81
CA LYS A 13 21.51 -6.44 25.02
C LYS A 13 21.16 -4.97 25.18
N ILE A 14 19.87 -4.63 25.26
CA ILE A 14 19.40 -3.27 25.51
C ILE A 14 19.87 -2.80 26.89
N GLU A 15 19.68 -3.61 27.93
CA GLU A 15 20.13 -3.31 29.30
C GLU A 15 21.66 -3.12 29.38
N GLN A 16 22.43 -4.00 28.73
CA GLN A 16 23.88 -3.86 28.64
C GLN A 16 24.30 -2.56 27.94
N ALA A 17 23.68 -2.21 26.82
CA ALA A 17 23.99 -0.97 26.10
C ALA A 17 23.67 0.29 26.94
N ILE A 18 22.59 0.24 27.73
CA ILE A 18 22.23 1.32 28.67
C ILE A 18 23.26 1.41 29.80
N ALA A 19 23.66 0.29 30.39
CA ALA A 19 24.65 0.24 31.47
C ALA A 19 26.05 0.72 31.02
N GLU A 20 26.43 0.42 29.78
CA GLU A 20 27.69 0.89 29.17
C GLU A 20 27.62 2.34 28.70
N GLY A 21 26.47 3.02 28.83
CA GLY A 21 26.28 4.39 28.36
C GLY A 21 26.34 4.55 26.83
N LYS A 22 26.23 3.45 26.07
CA LYS A 22 26.20 3.43 24.59
C LYS A 22 24.81 3.72 24.02
N GLY A 23 23.87 4.14 24.86
CA GLY A 23 22.57 4.61 24.43
C GLY A 23 22.71 5.83 23.51
N PRO A 24 21.73 6.07 22.61
CA PRO A 24 21.70 7.31 21.84
C PRO A 24 21.63 8.51 22.79
N ASP A 25 22.44 9.54 22.53
CA ASP A 25 22.36 10.79 23.29
C ASP A 25 21.04 11.51 22.96
N LEU A 26 20.10 11.51 23.90
CA LEU A 26 18.79 12.14 23.78
C LEU A 26 18.76 13.56 24.38
N SER A 27 19.91 14.10 24.82
CA SER A 27 19.99 15.41 25.48
C SER A 27 19.42 16.54 24.62
N HIS A 28 19.56 16.46 23.30
CA HIS A 28 19.03 17.41 22.33
C HIS A 28 17.50 17.36 22.15
N TRP A 29 16.83 16.33 22.66
CA TRP A 29 15.37 16.21 22.72
C TRP A 29 14.78 16.69 24.06
N LYS A 30 15.62 16.98 25.05
CA LYS A 30 15.19 17.46 26.36
C LYS A 30 14.46 18.81 26.20
N ASN A 31 13.25 18.90 26.74
CA ASN A 31 12.36 20.06 26.64
C ASN A 31 11.88 20.41 25.21
N LYS A 32 12.07 19.53 24.22
CA LYS A 32 11.40 19.71 22.92
C LYS A 32 9.97 19.19 23.00
N PRO A 33 8.99 19.90 22.42
CA PRO A 33 7.65 19.37 22.28
C PRO A 33 7.70 18.07 21.46
N LEU A 34 6.85 17.10 21.82
CA LEU A 34 6.68 15.91 20.99
C LEU A 34 6.25 16.32 19.58
N PRO A 35 6.73 15.60 18.54
CA PRO A 35 6.24 15.81 17.19
C PRO A 35 4.73 15.59 17.14
N GLU A 36 4.10 16.24 16.16
CA GLU A 36 2.67 16.14 15.98
C GLU A 36 2.24 14.69 15.73
N ASP A 37 1.22 14.21 16.44
CA ASP A 37 0.70 12.86 16.23
C ASP A 37 0.10 12.77 14.81
N GLU A 38 0.77 12.03 13.93
CA GLU A 38 0.33 11.78 12.56
C GLU A 38 -1.07 11.13 12.49
N MET A 39 -1.52 10.52 13.59
CA MET A 39 -2.80 9.80 13.69
C MET A 39 -3.87 10.56 14.50
N LYS A 40 -3.75 11.89 14.63
CA LYS A 40 -4.76 12.75 15.31
C LYS A 40 -6.18 12.52 14.80
N ASN A 41 -6.34 12.26 13.50
CA ASN A 41 -7.64 12.05 12.86
C ASN A 41 -8.17 10.61 12.99
N VAL A 42 -7.40 9.71 13.62
CA VAL A 42 -7.77 8.30 13.79
C VAL A 42 -8.29 8.09 15.23
N PRO A 43 -9.48 7.48 15.41
CA PRO A 43 -10.00 7.13 16.72
C PRO A 43 -8.96 6.38 17.57
N PRO A 44 -8.84 6.65 18.89
CA PRO A 44 -7.82 6.06 19.76
C PRO A 44 -7.71 4.53 19.63
N ASP A 45 -8.86 3.85 19.58
CA ASP A 45 -8.96 2.39 19.54
C ASP A 45 -8.37 1.79 18.25
N LEU A 46 -8.32 2.58 17.16
CA LEU A 46 -7.84 2.14 15.84
C LEU A 46 -6.36 2.49 15.59
N ARG A 47 -5.74 3.36 16.40
CA ARG A 47 -4.37 3.85 16.14
C ARG A 47 -3.34 2.73 16.17
N ILE A 48 -3.47 1.79 17.10
CA ILE A 48 -2.53 0.66 17.22
C ILE A 48 -2.61 -0.22 15.98
N ALA A 49 -3.82 -0.60 15.55
CA ALA A 49 -4.02 -1.40 14.35
C ALA A 49 -3.47 -0.68 13.11
N TYR A 50 -3.75 0.61 12.96
CA TYR A 50 -3.26 1.41 11.83
C TYR A 50 -1.74 1.55 11.83
N LYS A 51 -1.12 1.72 13.00
CA LYS A 51 0.34 1.80 13.16
C LYS A 51 1.02 0.47 12.87
N MET A 52 0.42 -0.64 13.26
CA MET A 52 0.91 -1.97 12.90
C MET A 52 0.88 -2.18 11.39
N LEU A 53 -0.22 -1.84 10.72
CA LEU A 53 -0.36 -1.95 9.27
C LEU A 53 0.62 -1.03 8.52
N LYS A 54 0.77 0.22 8.98
CA LYS A 54 1.75 1.17 8.41
C LYS A 54 3.18 0.64 8.56
N ASN A 55 3.54 0.15 9.74
CA ASN A 55 4.89 -0.36 10.02
C ASN A 55 5.20 -1.66 9.28
N SER A 56 4.20 -2.50 9.01
CA SER A 56 4.38 -3.73 8.23
C SER A 56 4.49 -3.47 6.72
N GLY A 57 4.39 -2.22 6.27
CA GLY A 57 4.34 -1.87 4.86
C GLY A 57 3.05 -2.35 4.17
N TYR A 58 1.98 -2.55 4.93
CA TYR A 58 0.70 -2.98 4.36
C TYR A 58 0.13 -1.89 3.46
N ILE A 59 -0.06 -2.21 2.18
CA ILE A 59 -0.69 -1.33 1.21
C ILE A 59 -2.06 -1.94 0.91
N PRO A 60 -3.16 -1.21 1.21
CA PRO A 60 -4.51 -1.61 0.81
C PRO A 60 -4.57 -1.96 -0.68
N GLU A 61 -5.35 -2.97 -1.06
CA GLU A 61 -5.38 -3.46 -2.45
C GLU A 61 -5.75 -2.35 -3.43
N GLU A 62 -6.63 -1.42 -3.03
CA GLU A 62 -7.05 -0.28 -3.84
C GLU A 62 -5.88 0.66 -4.15
N LEU A 63 -5.01 0.93 -3.16
CA LEU A 63 -3.83 1.77 -3.34
C LEU A 63 -2.77 1.07 -4.17
N ALA A 64 -2.63 -0.26 -4.03
CA ALA A 64 -1.74 -1.06 -4.87
C ALA A 64 -2.20 -1.05 -6.34
N LEU A 65 -3.50 -1.24 -6.58
CA LEU A 65 -4.13 -1.15 -7.91
C LEU A 65 -3.94 0.23 -8.52
N HIS A 66 -4.16 1.30 -7.74
CA HIS A 66 -3.97 2.67 -8.22
C HIS A 66 -2.51 2.92 -8.66
N LYS A 67 -1.53 2.48 -7.86
CA LYS A 67 -0.11 2.57 -8.24
C LYS A 67 0.20 1.80 -9.52
N GLU A 68 -0.42 0.64 -9.73
CA GLU A 68 -0.22 -0.15 -10.94
C GLU A 68 -0.83 0.52 -12.18
N ILE A 69 -2.00 1.17 -12.04
CA ILE A 69 -2.62 1.97 -13.10
C ILE A 69 -1.70 3.10 -13.53
N VAL A 70 -1.24 3.92 -12.58
CA VAL A 70 -0.33 5.05 -12.87
C VAL A 70 0.94 4.57 -13.56
N ARG A 71 1.57 3.50 -13.05
CA ARG A 71 2.75 2.90 -13.69
C ARG A 71 2.46 2.43 -15.11
N THR A 72 1.30 1.83 -15.36
CA THR A 72 0.92 1.36 -16.71
C THR A 72 0.66 2.52 -17.66
N GLU A 73 0.11 3.64 -17.17
CA GLU A 73 -0.07 4.88 -17.94
C GLU A 73 1.28 5.51 -18.31
N GLU A 74 2.23 5.57 -17.38
CA GLU A 74 3.60 6.03 -17.64
C GLU A 74 4.31 5.15 -18.68
N LEU A 75 4.21 3.82 -18.55
CA LEU A 75 4.77 2.89 -19.53
C LEU A 75 4.15 3.09 -20.93
N LEU A 76 2.85 3.37 -21.00
CA LEU A 76 2.16 3.61 -22.26
C LEU A 76 2.56 4.96 -22.89
N ALA A 77 2.80 5.98 -22.08
CA ALA A 77 3.28 7.29 -22.53
C ALA A 77 4.70 7.23 -23.12
N HIS A 78 5.55 6.34 -22.61
CA HIS A 78 6.93 6.16 -23.08
C HIS A 78 7.11 5.00 -24.08
N ALA A 79 6.07 4.22 -24.37
CA ALA A 79 6.16 3.15 -25.35
C ALA A 79 6.30 3.72 -26.77
N THR A 80 7.31 3.27 -27.50
CA THR A 80 7.56 3.60 -28.91
C THR A 80 7.05 2.53 -29.87
N ASP A 81 6.96 1.28 -29.42
CA ASP A 81 6.44 0.15 -30.21
C ASP A 81 4.90 0.04 -30.14
N GLU A 82 4.29 -0.20 -31.29
CA GLU A 82 2.83 -0.25 -31.47
C GLU A 82 2.23 -1.53 -30.85
N GLN A 83 2.94 -2.65 -30.93
CA GLN A 83 2.50 -3.90 -30.29
C GLN A 83 2.57 -3.80 -28.76
N GLU A 84 3.61 -3.16 -28.24
CA GLU A 84 3.76 -2.92 -26.81
C GLU A 84 2.69 -1.94 -26.30
N LYS A 85 2.41 -0.85 -27.02
CA LYS A 85 1.28 0.04 -26.72
C LYS A 85 -0.04 -0.70 -26.61
N TYR A 86 -0.36 -1.58 -27.57
CA TYR A 86 -1.62 -2.32 -27.55
C TYR A 86 -1.73 -3.25 -26.33
N LYS A 87 -0.63 -3.94 -25.95
CA LYS A 87 -0.58 -4.76 -24.75
C LYS A 87 -0.76 -3.94 -23.47
N GLN A 88 -0.08 -2.80 -23.36
CA GLN A 88 -0.21 -1.92 -22.20
C GLN A 88 -1.61 -1.32 -22.10
N LEU A 89 -2.23 -0.95 -23.22
CA LEU A 89 -3.61 -0.43 -23.25
C LEU A 89 -4.62 -1.47 -22.75
N LYS A 90 -4.48 -2.73 -23.20
CA LYS A 90 -5.32 -3.83 -22.74
C LYS A 90 -5.16 -4.09 -21.24
N LYS A 91 -3.91 -4.04 -20.75
CA LYS A 91 -3.59 -4.15 -19.32
C LYS A 91 -4.22 -2.99 -18.52
N LEU A 92 -4.10 -1.77 -19.01
CA LEU A 92 -4.67 -0.57 -18.38
C LEU A 92 -6.20 -0.69 -18.24
N ASN A 93 -6.88 -1.10 -19.31
CA ASN A 93 -8.33 -1.29 -19.29
C ASN A 93 -8.77 -2.36 -18.28
N TYR A 94 -8.01 -3.45 -18.17
CA TYR A 94 -8.26 -4.48 -17.15
C TYR A 94 -8.08 -3.94 -15.72
N LEU A 95 -7.01 -3.17 -15.45
CA LEU A 95 -6.76 -2.61 -14.13
C LEU A 95 -7.82 -1.59 -13.72
N LYS A 96 -8.24 -0.72 -14.66
CA LYS A 96 -9.34 0.23 -14.45
C LYS A 96 -10.66 -0.50 -14.15
N PHE A 97 -10.95 -1.57 -14.91
CA PHE A 97 -12.11 -2.42 -14.66
C PHE A 97 -12.07 -3.06 -13.26
N LYS A 98 -10.93 -3.64 -12.86
CA LYS A 98 -10.76 -4.26 -11.53
C LYS A 98 -10.96 -3.23 -10.40
N LEU A 99 -10.49 -2.00 -10.58
CA LEU A 99 -10.68 -0.92 -9.60
C LEU A 99 -12.16 -0.53 -9.44
N GLU A 100 -12.91 -0.41 -10.54
CA GLU A 100 -14.33 -0.07 -10.46
C GLU A 100 -15.17 -1.19 -9.82
N CYS A 101 -14.83 -2.47 -10.07
CA CYS A 101 -15.42 -3.61 -9.35
C CYS A 101 -15.19 -3.51 -7.83
N ASN A 102 -13.95 -3.23 -7.39
CA ASN A 102 -13.61 -3.15 -5.96
C ASN A 102 -14.30 -1.99 -5.25
N ARG A 103 -14.71 -0.93 -5.96
CA ARG A 103 -15.39 0.24 -5.38
C ARG A 103 -16.89 0.01 -5.11
N GLY A 104 -17.44 -1.15 -5.43
CA GLY A 104 -18.85 -1.48 -5.19
C GLY A 104 -19.83 -0.64 -6.01
N ARG A 105 -19.37 0.02 -7.08
CA ARG A 105 -20.26 0.73 -8.01
C ARG A 105 -20.93 -0.29 -8.94
N PRO A 106 -22.25 -0.23 -9.16
CA PRO A 106 -22.89 -1.03 -10.20
C PRO A 106 -22.30 -0.64 -11.56
N LEU A 107 -21.71 -1.62 -12.25
CA LEU A 107 -21.06 -1.43 -13.54
C LEU A 107 -22.10 -1.46 -14.66
N TYR A 108 -22.23 -0.35 -15.37
CA TYR A 108 -22.85 -0.32 -16.70
C TYR A 108 -21.73 -0.62 -17.71
N ILE A 109 -21.79 -1.80 -18.32
CA ILE A 109 -20.93 -2.13 -19.45
C ILE A 109 -21.53 -1.37 -20.65
N ASP A 110 -20.95 -0.22 -20.96
CA ASP A 110 -21.38 0.61 -22.09
C ASP A 110 -20.95 -0.02 -23.42
N GLU A 111 -21.59 0.38 -24.53
CA GLU A 111 -21.30 -0.15 -25.88
C GLU A 111 -19.87 0.15 -26.33
N GLU A 112 -19.26 1.21 -25.80
CA GLU A 112 -17.86 1.58 -26.02
C GLU A 112 -16.86 0.69 -25.26
N SER A 113 -17.34 -0.17 -24.35
CA SER A 113 -16.48 -1.09 -23.60
C SER A 113 -15.89 -2.17 -24.54
N PRO A 114 -14.55 -2.36 -24.56
CA PRO A 114 -13.90 -3.40 -25.36
C PRO A 114 -14.35 -4.83 -25.02
N TYR A 115 -15.09 -5.00 -23.93
CA TYR A 115 -15.59 -6.27 -23.41
C TYR A 115 -17.06 -6.51 -23.70
N TYR A 116 -17.81 -5.50 -24.19
CA TYR A 116 -19.25 -5.61 -24.45
C TYR A 116 -19.56 -6.78 -25.39
N GLY A 117 -18.91 -6.85 -26.56
CA GLY A 117 -19.12 -7.94 -27.53
C GLY A 117 -18.86 -9.34 -26.96
N LYS A 118 -17.83 -9.50 -26.13
CA LYS A 118 -17.50 -10.81 -25.54
C LYS A 118 -18.51 -11.28 -24.50
N ILE A 119 -19.17 -10.36 -23.82
CA ILE A 119 -20.17 -10.67 -22.80
C ILE A 119 -21.49 -11.02 -23.47
N VAL A 120 -21.85 -10.27 -24.52
CA VAL A 120 -23.03 -10.54 -25.37
C VAL A 120 -22.93 -11.90 -26.06
N ASP A 121 -21.77 -12.24 -26.62
CA ASP A 121 -21.53 -13.55 -27.26
C ASP A 121 -21.61 -14.72 -26.28
N LYS A 122 -21.32 -14.50 -25.00
CA LYS A 122 -21.33 -15.54 -23.95
C LYS A 122 -22.69 -15.70 -23.28
N ALA A 123 -23.60 -14.75 -23.49
CA ALA A 123 -24.97 -14.76 -22.97
C ALA A 123 -25.99 -15.30 -23.99
N LYS A 124 -25.55 -15.59 -25.22
CA LYS A 124 -26.27 -16.40 -26.21
C LYS A 124 -26.00 -17.89 -25.98
#